data_AF-A0A0Q9WSY2-F1
#
_entry.id   AF-A0A0Q9WSY2-F1
#
_cell.length_a   1.000
_cell.length_b   1.000
_cell.length_c   1.000
_cell.angle_alpha   90.00
_cell.angle_beta   90.00
_cell.angle_gamma   90.00
#
_symmetry.space_group_name_H-M   'P 1'
#
loop_
_entity.id
_entity.type
_entity.pdbx_description
1 polymer ?
#
loop_
_entity_poly.entity_id
_entity_poly.type
_entity_poly.pdbx_seq_one_letter_code
_entity_poly.pdbx_strand_id
1 'polypeptide(L)'
;MSSGLLMRALRHMSGQTAKCGKKYEPLSMSRSLRDITPEAYSTLRSIMIQMERASSLGNSMQLTDKESAANKVLMTAKSKELEKGFLNPSKFTPGQHIFQVLKKVERSPLFGLLKTMPKGGILHAHDTALCSTEFLIGLTYRENLWICTADEGCRAIAFRFSKSKPTMKAMEECNWEPMADFRERRGEENVKKYLQSRFSMYPFSSFLSNNQAWNQFMSIFILLDGLLLYAPIWAEYYYNALTEMYADGVQYLELRSLLPDLYCLDGTPLKMTDTVAIYKSETERFMANNPDFIGARLIYAPLRGVEPKVVDEYVQKCIALKASIWWAKRSSGVH
;
A
#
# COMPACT_ATOMS: atom_id res chain seq x y z
N MET A 1 10.66 22.64 35.90
CA MET A 1 9.63 23.69 36.06
C MET A 1 9.70 24.58 34.82
N SER A 2 8.86 24.39 33.81
CA SER A 2 7.88 25.41 33.40
C SER A 2 7.27 25.00 32.05
N SER A 3 6.41 23.98 32.05
CA SER A 3 5.48 23.70 30.94
C SER A 3 4.02 24.00 31.32
N GLY A 4 3.74 24.12 32.63
CA GLY A 4 2.41 24.45 33.16
C GLY A 4 2.02 25.93 33.08
N LEU A 5 2.98 26.86 33.00
CA LEU A 5 2.67 28.30 32.91
C LEU A 5 2.19 28.73 31.51
N LEU A 6 2.72 28.10 30.44
CA LEU A 6 2.37 28.47 29.06
C LEU A 6 0.94 28.03 28.69
N MET A 7 0.50 26.88 29.19
CA MET A 7 -0.86 26.35 28.98
C MET A 7 -1.93 27.13 29.74
N ARG A 8 -1.59 27.76 30.88
CA ARG A 8 -2.52 28.61 31.65
C ARG A 8 -2.75 29.97 30.98
N ALA A 9 -1.75 30.51 30.27
CA ALA A 9 -1.88 31.76 29.51
C ALA A 9 -2.81 31.61 28.29
N LEU A 10 -2.83 30.44 27.64
CA LEU A 10 -3.66 30.19 26.45
C LEU A 10 -5.14 29.92 26.76
N ARG A 11 -5.47 29.41 27.96
CA ARG A 11 -6.88 29.20 28.38
C ARG A 11 -7.57 30.45 28.89
N HIS A 12 -6.83 31.47 29.31
CA HIS A 12 -7.43 32.71 29.82
C HIS A 12 -7.87 33.69 28.70
N MET A 13 -7.53 33.39 27.45
CA MET A 13 -7.80 34.26 26.30
C MET A 13 -9.05 33.88 25.49
N SER A 14 -9.78 32.82 25.86
CA SER A 14 -10.97 32.37 25.11
C SER A 14 -12.32 32.73 25.76
N GLY A 15 -12.37 33.66 26.70
CA GLY A 15 -13.62 33.98 27.37
C GLY A 15 -13.61 35.34 28.06
N GLN A 16 -13.70 36.42 27.28
CA GLN A 16 -14.29 37.68 27.71
C GLN A 16 -14.45 38.62 26.51
N THR A 17 -15.65 38.60 25.93
CA THR A 17 -16.15 39.65 25.06
C THR A 17 -16.45 40.88 25.92
N ALA A 18 -15.63 41.94 25.82
CA ALA A 18 -15.99 43.26 26.32
C ALA A 18 -15.47 44.34 25.36
N LYS A 19 -16.43 45.13 24.87
CA LYS A 19 -16.29 46.21 23.89
C LYS A 19 -15.28 47.26 24.36
N CYS A 20 -14.25 47.51 23.56
CA CYS A 20 -13.55 48.80 23.54
C CYS A 20 -13.13 49.09 22.11
N GLY A 21 -13.64 50.20 21.57
CA GLY A 21 -13.54 50.60 20.17
C GLY A 21 -12.13 51.04 19.77
N LYS A 22 -11.23 50.10 19.54
CA LYS A 22 -10.06 50.31 18.69
C LYS A 22 -10.28 49.54 17.41
N LYS A 23 -10.39 50.26 16.28
CA LYS A 23 -10.30 49.66 14.94
C LYS A 23 -9.07 48.76 14.93
N TYR A 24 -9.28 47.47 14.68
CA TYR A 24 -8.19 46.56 14.37
C TYR A 24 -7.70 46.97 12.98
N GLU A 25 -6.78 47.93 12.93
CA GLU A 25 -6.02 48.14 11.70
C GLU A 25 -5.13 46.91 11.54
N PRO A 26 -5.28 46.14 10.44
CA PRO A 26 -4.29 45.13 10.14
C PRO A 26 -2.99 45.90 9.96
N LEU A 27 -2.04 45.72 10.88
CA LEU A 27 -0.68 46.23 10.75
C LEU A 27 -0.21 45.84 9.34
N SER A 28 -0.14 46.85 8.49
CA SER A 28 0.27 46.71 7.10
C SER A 28 1.76 46.36 7.12
N MET A 29 2.05 45.05 7.23
CA MET A 29 3.41 44.50 7.11
C MET A 29 4.06 44.87 5.76
N SER A 30 3.28 45.33 4.78
CA SER A 30 3.76 45.67 3.44
C SER A 30 4.49 47.02 3.37
N ARG A 31 4.27 47.96 4.29
CA ARG A 31 4.99 49.26 4.29
C ARG A 31 6.33 49.21 5.02
N SER A 32 6.52 48.31 5.99
CA SER A 32 7.71 48.26 6.87
C SER A 32 8.89 47.44 6.32
N LEU A 33 8.70 46.63 5.28
CA LEU A 33 9.76 45.76 4.74
C LEU A 33 10.71 46.48 3.78
N ARG A 34 10.39 47.71 3.35
CA ARG A 34 11.24 48.49 2.41
C ARG A 34 12.39 49.23 3.10
N ASP A 35 12.26 49.55 4.38
CA ASP A 35 13.25 50.30 5.18
C ASP A 35 13.95 49.42 6.24
N ILE A 36 13.97 48.11 6.02
CA ILE A 36 14.59 47.16 6.94
C ILE A 36 16.11 47.13 6.78
N THR A 37 16.87 47.21 7.87
CA THR A 37 18.32 47.05 7.81
C THR A 37 18.69 45.61 7.43
N PRO A 38 19.86 45.37 6.81
CA PRO A 38 20.33 44.02 6.51
C PRO A 38 20.32 43.07 7.72
N GLU A 39 20.63 43.56 8.92
CA GLU A 39 20.65 42.81 10.17
C GLU A 39 19.24 42.42 10.62
N ALA A 40 18.29 43.36 10.55
CA ALA A 40 16.89 43.10 10.87
C ALA A 40 16.28 42.10 9.88
N TYR A 41 16.61 42.21 8.58
CA TYR A 41 16.18 41.25 7.57
C TYR A 41 16.78 39.85 7.83
N SER A 42 18.07 39.77 8.12
CA SER A 42 18.75 38.50 8.43
C SER A 42 18.15 37.81 9.66
N THR A 43 17.81 38.60 10.69
CA THR A 43 17.14 38.12 11.91
C THR A 43 15.75 37.58 11.59
N LEU A 44 14.93 38.36 10.87
CA LEU A 44 13.59 37.95 10.47
C LEU A 44 13.61 36.69 9.59
N ARG A 45 14.53 36.63 8.62
CA ARG A 45 14.72 35.44 7.77
C ARG A 45 15.10 34.22 8.60
N SER A 46 15.98 34.37 9.59
CA SER A 46 16.40 33.28 10.47
C SER A 46 15.25 32.77 11.33
N ILE A 47 14.44 33.69 11.88
CA ILE A 47 13.22 33.34 12.62
C ILE A 47 12.25 32.57 11.73
N MET A 48 11.98 33.04 10.51
CA MET A 48 11.08 32.35 9.58
C MET A 48 11.56 30.93 9.25
N ILE A 49 12.86 30.76 8.96
CA ILE A 49 13.45 29.43 8.69
C ILE A 49 13.30 28.50 9.91
N GLN A 50 13.52 29.02 11.11
CA GLN A 50 13.36 28.22 12.33
C GLN A 50 11.89 27.84 12.57
N MET A 51 10.95 28.75 12.32
CA MET A 51 9.51 28.48 12.42
C MET A 51 9.06 27.40 11.43
N GLU A 52 9.50 27.48 10.16
CA GLU A 52 9.22 26.44 9.16
C GLU A 52 9.77 25.08 9.61
N ARG A 53 11.04 25.03 10.02
CA ARG A 53 11.65 23.79 10.53
C ARG A 53 10.89 23.25 11.74
N ALA A 54 10.53 24.12 12.69
CA ALA A 54 9.77 23.74 13.87
C ALA A 54 8.38 23.14 13.55
N SER A 55 7.78 23.54 12.44
CA SER A 55 6.49 23.00 11.96
C SER A 55 6.60 21.67 11.20
N SER A 56 7.82 21.26 10.82
CA SER A 56 8.01 20.03 10.03
C SER A 56 7.83 18.76 10.86
N LEU A 57 7.34 17.70 10.20
CA LEU A 57 7.13 16.40 10.82
C LEU A 57 8.45 15.87 11.42
N GLY A 58 8.42 15.53 12.71
CA GLY A 58 9.57 14.95 13.40
C GLY A 58 10.60 15.96 13.93
N ASN A 59 10.41 17.28 13.77
CA ASN A 59 11.41 18.26 14.20
C ASN A 59 11.70 18.24 15.72
N SER A 60 10.71 17.90 16.54
CA SER A 60 10.88 17.80 17.99
C SER A 60 11.66 16.55 18.45
N MET A 61 11.99 15.63 17.53
CA MET A 61 12.80 14.46 17.84
C MET A 61 14.24 14.87 18.12
N GLN A 62 14.75 14.46 19.28
CA GLN A 62 16.15 14.64 19.63
C GLN A 62 16.93 13.41 19.16
N LEU A 63 17.90 13.61 18.28
CA LEU A 63 18.76 12.55 17.78
C LEU A 63 19.94 12.34 18.72
N THR A 64 20.26 11.08 18.98
CA THR A 64 21.55 10.67 19.58
C THR A 64 22.72 10.94 18.63
N ASP A 65 23.95 10.82 19.12
CA ASP A 65 25.15 11.00 18.29
C ASP A 65 25.21 9.98 17.13
N LYS A 66 24.78 8.74 17.37
CA LYS A 66 24.72 7.69 16.35
C LYS A 66 23.67 8.00 15.29
N GLU A 67 22.48 8.44 15.70
CA GLU A 67 21.41 8.83 14.77
C GLU A 67 21.79 10.08 13.97
N SER A 68 22.49 11.03 14.60
CA SER A 68 23.03 12.22 13.93
C SER A 68 24.06 11.85 12.86
N ALA A 69 24.94 10.89 13.16
CA ALA A 69 25.90 10.36 12.19
C ALA A 69 25.19 9.65 11.01
N ALA A 70 24.18 8.81 11.30
CA ALA A 70 23.37 8.14 10.28
C ALA A 70 22.59 9.13 9.41
N ASN A 71 21.96 10.15 10.03
CA ASN A 71 21.26 11.22 9.33
C ASN A 71 22.20 11.99 8.39
N LYS A 72 23.45 12.24 8.78
CA LYS A 72 24.44 12.89 7.92
C LYS A 72 24.71 12.08 6.64
N VAL A 73 24.83 10.76 6.74
CA VAL A 73 24.98 9.87 5.58
C VAL A 73 23.74 9.92 4.69
N LEU A 74 22.55 9.77 5.27
CA LEU A 74 21.28 9.78 4.54
C LEU A 74 21.07 11.10 3.79
N MET A 75 21.27 12.23 4.48
CA MET A 75 21.13 13.57 3.91
C MET A 75 22.18 13.84 2.83
N THR A 76 23.39 13.31 2.96
CA THR A 76 24.42 13.41 1.91
C THR A 76 24.01 12.67 0.64
N ALA A 77 23.50 11.44 0.78
CA ALA A 77 22.97 10.66 -0.35
C ALA A 77 21.78 11.36 -1.02
N LYS A 78 20.84 11.89 -0.22
CA LYS A 78 19.69 12.66 -0.68
C LYS A 78 20.10 13.92 -1.44
N SER A 79 20.97 14.76 -0.86
CA SER A 79 21.41 16.00 -1.52
C SER A 79 22.10 15.72 -2.85
N LYS A 80 22.99 14.72 -2.90
CA LYS A 80 23.68 14.32 -4.14
C LYS A 80 22.71 13.83 -5.23
N GLU A 81 21.62 13.16 -4.86
CA GLU A 81 20.60 12.75 -5.82
C GLU A 81 19.79 13.96 -6.32
N LEU A 82 19.36 14.84 -5.42
CA LEU A 82 18.56 16.03 -5.75
C LEU A 82 19.34 17.05 -6.59
N GLU A 83 20.62 17.28 -6.29
CA GLU A 83 21.49 18.20 -7.03
C GLU A 83 21.54 17.86 -8.53
N LYS A 84 21.57 16.57 -8.88
CA LYS A 84 21.51 16.14 -10.29
C LYS A 84 20.22 16.58 -10.98
N GLY A 85 19.11 16.55 -10.25
CA GLY A 85 17.81 17.00 -10.73
C GLY A 85 17.67 18.52 -10.79
N PHE A 86 18.32 19.26 -9.88
CA PHE A 86 18.35 20.72 -9.93
C PHE A 86 19.20 21.25 -11.09
N LEU A 87 20.33 20.60 -11.38
CA LEU A 87 21.17 20.93 -12.54
C LEU A 87 20.53 20.52 -13.87
N ASN A 88 19.76 19.43 -13.86
CA ASN A 88 19.04 18.96 -15.03
C ASN A 88 17.66 18.40 -14.63
N PRO A 89 16.57 19.17 -14.85
CA PRO A 89 15.22 18.76 -14.49
C PRO A 89 14.79 17.40 -15.07
N SER A 90 15.31 16.99 -16.23
CA SER A 90 15.04 15.67 -16.82
C SER A 90 15.62 14.50 -16.01
N LYS A 91 16.48 14.77 -15.03
CA LYS A 91 17.06 13.80 -14.08
C LYS A 91 16.41 13.85 -12.70
N PHE A 92 15.44 14.74 -12.48
CA PHE A 92 14.70 14.81 -11.22
C PHE A 92 13.69 13.66 -11.14
N THR A 93 14.11 12.54 -10.57
CA THR A 93 13.32 11.30 -10.48
C THR A 93 11.97 11.46 -9.78
N PRO A 94 11.82 12.25 -8.69
CA PRO A 94 10.51 12.36 -8.02
C PRO A 94 9.44 13.09 -8.84
N GLY A 95 9.85 13.85 -9.87
CA GLY A 95 8.94 14.57 -10.76
C GLY A 95 8.50 13.79 -11.99
N GLN A 96 8.93 12.53 -12.13
CA GLN A 96 8.63 11.68 -13.28
C GLN A 96 7.64 10.58 -12.93
N HIS A 97 6.91 10.08 -13.93
CA HIS A 97 6.02 8.95 -13.74
C HIS A 97 6.81 7.73 -13.24
N ILE A 98 6.37 7.08 -12.16
CA ILE A 98 7.12 6.00 -11.49
C ILE A 98 7.53 4.88 -12.45
N PHE A 99 6.68 4.48 -13.39
CA PHE A 99 7.03 3.45 -14.39
C PHE A 99 8.21 3.81 -15.30
N GLN A 100 8.52 5.10 -15.49
CA GLN A 100 9.67 5.53 -16.30
C GLN A 100 10.97 5.54 -15.48
N VAL A 101 10.86 5.64 -14.15
CA VAL A 101 12.00 5.79 -13.24
C VAL A 101 12.18 4.65 -12.26
N LEU A 102 11.29 3.66 -12.24
CA LEU A 102 11.30 2.56 -11.27
C LEU A 102 12.67 1.87 -11.20
N LYS A 103 13.25 1.50 -12.35
CA LYS A 103 14.59 0.90 -12.42
C LYS A 103 15.73 1.84 -12.01
N LYS A 104 15.53 3.16 -12.09
CA LYS A 104 16.49 4.15 -11.59
C LYS A 104 16.39 4.25 -10.06
N VAL A 105 15.16 4.29 -9.52
CA VAL A 105 14.90 4.30 -8.07
C VAL A 105 15.45 3.03 -7.41
N GLU A 106 15.19 1.85 -7.99
CA GLU A 106 15.73 0.57 -7.50
C GLU A 106 17.26 0.57 -7.34
N ARG A 107 17.97 1.30 -8.20
CA ARG A 107 19.45 1.40 -8.21
C ARG A 107 19.97 2.59 -7.40
N SER A 108 19.10 3.42 -6.84
CA SER A 108 19.52 4.58 -6.06
C SER A 108 20.19 4.12 -4.76
N PRO A 109 21.38 4.65 -4.43
CA PRO A 109 21.99 4.45 -3.11
C PRO A 109 21.08 4.92 -1.96
N LEU A 110 20.30 5.99 -2.17
CA LEU A 110 19.34 6.47 -1.19
C LEU A 110 18.24 5.42 -0.96
N PHE A 111 17.65 4.89 -2.03
CA PHE A 111 16.63 3.85 -1.91
C PHE A 111 17.18 2.58 -1.26
N GLY A 112 18.43 2.19 -1.56
CA GLY A 112 19.12 1.10 -0.87
C GLY A 112 19.21 1.29 0.64
N LEU A 113 19.47 2.52 1.13
CA LEU A 113 19.42 2.84 2.55
C LEU A 113 17.99 2.80 3.12
N LEU A 114 17.00 3.28 2.37
CA LEU A 114 15.61 3.26 2.82
C LEU A 114 15.05 1.84 2.94
N LYS A 115 15.52 0.89 2.12
CA LYS A 115 15.16 -0.53 2.23
C LYS A 115 15.55 -1.14 3.57
N THR A 116 16.70 -0.75 4.14
CA THR A 116 17.17 -1.30 5.42
C THR A 116 16.48 -0.70 6.65
N MET A 117 15.65 0.34 6.48
CA MET A 117 14.94 0.96 7.59
C MET A 117 13.80 0.05 8.09
N PRO A 118 13.62 -0.08 9.42
CA PRO A 118 12.40 -0.63 9.98
C PRO A 118 11.26 0.37 9.75
N LYS A 119 10.36 0.05 8.82
CA LYS A 119 9.32 0.95 8.33
C LYS A 119 8.05 0.93 9.19
N GLY A 120 8.03 0.14 10.25
CA GLY A 120 6.87 0.01 11.13
C GLY A 120 5.76 -0.77 10.44
N GLY A 121 4.57 -0.17 10.29
CA GLY A 121 3.40 -0.86 9.74
C GLY A 121 2.92 -0.33 8.39
N ILE A 122 2.42 -1.22 7.54
CA ILE A 122 1.59 -0.85 6.39
C ILE A 122 0.15 -0.73 6.88
N LEU A 123 -0.37 0.50 6.89
CA LEU A 123 -1.74 0.79 7.38
C LEU A 123 -2.76 0.96 6.24
N HIS A 124 -2.34 0.69 5.00
CA HIS A 124 -3.19 0.73 3.83
C HIS A 124 -2.68 -0.24 2.77
N ALA A 125 -3.32 -1.40 2.68
CA ALA A 125 -3.10 -2.38 1.62
C ALA A 125 -4.43 -3.03 1.22
N HIS A 126 -4.49 -3.63 0.03
CA HIS A 126 -5.68 -4.34 -0.48
C HIS A 126 -5.32 -5.79 -0.75
N ASP A 127 -6.24 -6.70 -0.41
CA ASP A 127 -6.07 -8.16 -0.37
C ASP A 127 -5.55 -8.82 -1.64
N THR A 128 -5.81 -8.29 -2.83
CA THR A 128 -5.34 -8.87 -4.10
C THR A 128 -4.17 -8.11 -4.74
N ALA A 129 -3.57 -7.15 -4.02
CA ALA A 129 -2.51 -6.26 -4.52
C ALA A 129 -1.23 -6.28 -3.66
N LEU A 130 -0.87 -7.42 -3.06
CA LEU A 130 0.19 -7.53 -2.07
C LEU A 130 1.52 -8.06 -2.60
N CYS A 131 1.51 -9.14 -3.39
CA CYS A 131 2.73 -9.83 -3.82
C CYS A 131 3.31 -9.25 -5.11
N SER A 132 4.61 -9.49 -5.29
CA SER A 132 5.33 -9.27 -6.54
C SER A 132 4.69 -9.98 -7.74
N THR A 133 4.81 -9.36 -8.92
CA THR A 133 4.37 -9.97 -10.19
C THR A 133 5.09 -11.29 -10.45
N GLU A 134 6.36 -11.38 -10.05
CA GLU A 134 7.17 -12.59 -10.15
C GLU A 134 6.56 -13.75 -9.36
N PHE A 135 6.12 -13.49 -8.12
CA PHE A 135 5.45 -14.49 -7.31
C PHE A 135 4.11 -14.93 -7.93
N LEU A 136 3.30 -13.98 -8.40
CA LEU A 136 2.03 -14.27 -9.09
C LEU A 136 2.23 -15.18 -10.32
N ILE A 137 3.27 -14.92 -11.12
CA ILE A 137 3.62 -15.80 -12.24
C ILE A 137 4.07 -17.17 -11.72
N GLY A 138 4.81 -17.22 -10.62
CA GLY A 138 5.18 -18.46 -9.92
C GLY A 138 3.99 -19.35 -9.53
N LEU A 139 2.84 -18.76 -9.17
CA LEU A 139 1.62 -19.51 -8.89
C LEU A 139 1.05 -20.21 -10.12
N THR A 140 1.34 -19.70 -11.32
CA THR A 140 0.79 -20.27 -12.56
C THR A 140 1.49 -21.55 -13.03
N TYR A 141 2.50 -22.04 -12.30
CA TYR A 141 3.11 -23.37 -12.50
C TYR A 141 2.49 -24.44 -11.61
N ARG A 142 1.53 -24.08 -10.74
CA ARG A 142 0.86 -25.05 -9.86
C ARG A 142 -0.01 -25.98 -10.71
N GLU A 143 -0.05 -27.25 -10.31
CA GLU A 143 -0.89 -28.26 -10.97
C GLU A 143 -2.37 -27.91 -10.91
N ASN A 144 -3.15 -28.48 -11.83
CA ASN A 144 -4.60 -28.27 -11.95
C ASN A 144 -5.01 -26.83 -12.26
N LEU A 145 -4.09 -25.96 -12.65
CA LEU A 145 -4.43 -24.63 -13.14
C LEU A 145 -4.85 -24.69 -14.61
N TRP A 146 -6.02 -24.14 -14.89
CA TRP A 146 -6.53 -23.91 -16.23
C TRP A 146 -6.49 -22.42 -16.57
N ILE A 147 -6.29 -22.13 -17.84
CA ILE A 147 -6.40 -20.79 -18.42
C ILE A 147 -7.52 -20.79 -19.46
N CYS A 148 -8.37 -19.77 -19.42
CA CYS A 148 -9.37 -19.52 -20.45
C CYS A 148 -8.87 -18.41 -21.36
N THR A 149 -8.79 -18.68 -22.66
CA THR A 149 -8.26 -17.72 -23.63
C THR A 149 -9.24 -17.45 -24.78
N ALA A 150 -9.33 -16.18 -25.19
CA ALA A 150 -10.04 -15.71 -26.36
C ALA A 150 -9.05 -15.27 -27.45
N ASP A 151 -9.57 -14.80 -28.59
CA ASP A 151 -8.80 -14.29 -29.74
C ASP A 151 -7.73 -15.30 -30.21
N GLU A 152 -8.18 -16.51 -30.55
CA GLU A 152 -7.30 -17.63 -30.97
C GLU A 152 -6.19 -17.94 -29.94
N GLY A 153 -6.54 -17.76 -28.66
CA GLY A 153 -5.68 -18.02 -27.53
C GLY A 153 -4.67 -16.92 -27.21
N CYS A 154 -4.85 -15.71 -27.73
CA CYS A 154 -3.95 -14.57 -27.51
C CYS A 154 -4.32 -13.75 -26.28
N ARG A 155 -5.58 -13.82 -25.83
CA ARG A 155 -6.07 -13.04 -24.70
C ARG A 155 -6.58 -13.92 -23.55
N ALA A 156 -5.85 -13.94 -22.44
CA ALA A 156 -6.30 -14.55 -21.20
C ALA A 156 -7.52 -13.79 -20.65
N ILE A 157 -8.59 -14.54 -20.41
CA ILE A 157 -9.87 -14.07 -19.88
C ILE A 157 -10.00 -14.44 -18.40
N ALA A 158 -9.60 -15.67 -18.04
CA ALA A 158 -9.74 -16.17 -16.69
C ALA A 158 -8.72 -17.26 -16.38
N PHE A 159 -8.50 -17.48 -15.09
CA PHE A 159 -7.82 -18.64 -14.54
C PHE A 159 -8.81 -19.46 -13.70
N ARG A 160 -8.53 -20.75 -13.51
CA ARG A 160 -9.27 -21.59 -12.58
C ARG A 160 -8.46 -22.81 -12.16
N PHE A 161 -8.28 -23.02 -10.86
CA PHE A 161 -7.86 -24.32 -10.35
C PHE A 161 -9.02 -25.32 -10.38
N SER A 162 -8.83 -26.48 -11.02
CA SER A 162 -9.83 -27.55 -11.14
C SER A 162 -9.20 -28.87 -11.57
N LYS A 163 -9.68 -30.01 -11.05
CA LYS A 163 -9.22 -31.35 -11.47
C LYS A 163 -9.62 -31.69 -12.91
N SER A 164 -10.78 -31.22 -13.35
CA SER A 164 -11.32 -31.42 -14.69
C SER A 164 -11.50 -30.08 -15.41
N LYS A 165 -11.69 -30.13 -16.73
CA LYS A 165 -11.96 -28.94 -17.53
C LYS A 165 -13.09 -28.09 -16.88
N PRO A 166 -12.84 -26.81 -16.58
CA PRO A 166 -13.85 -25.95 -15.98
C PRO A 166 -15.10 -25.83 -16.86
N THR A 167 -16.27 -25.84 -16.22
CA THR A 167 -17.58 -25.71 -16.86
C THR A 167 -18.24 -24.35 -16.61
N MET A 168 -17.63 -23.51 -15.76
CA MET A 168 -18.12 -22.17 -15.46
C MET A 168 -18.04 -21.27 -16.69
N LYS A 169 -19.07 -20.44 -16.88
CA LYS A 169 -19.05 -19.39 -17.90
C LYS A 169 -18.09 -18.30 -17.46
N ALA A 170 -17.10 -18.01 -18.29
CA ALA A 170 -16.26 -16.83 -18.12
C ALA A 170 -17.05 -15.56 -18.52
N MET A 171 -16.49 -14.39 -18.25
CA MET A 171 -17.11 -13.10 -18.63
C MET A 171 -17.28 -12.93 -20.14
N GLU A 172 -16.45 -13.62 -20.91
CA GLU A 172 -16.44 -13.63 -22.36
C GLU A 172 -16.28 -15.07 -22.86
N GLU A 173 -16.68 -15.34 -24.11
CA GLU A 173 -16.43 -16.64 -24.72
C GLU A 173 -14.93 -16.91 -24.84
N CYS A 174 -14.50 -18.06 -24.33
CA CYS A 174 -13.10 -18.46 -24.33
C CYS A 174 -12.96 -19.98 -24.25
N ASN A 175 -11.78 -20.46 -24.58
CA ASN A 175 -11.45 -21.88 -24.54
C ASN A 175 -10.56 -22.17 -23.34
N TRP A 176 -11.01 -23.10 -22.50
CA TRP A 176 -10.24 -23.62 -21.38
C TRP A 176 -9.25 -24.68 -21.84
N GLU A 177 -7.99 -24.50 -21.48
CA GLU A 177 -6.90 -25.48 -21.61
C GLU A 177 -6.05 -25.51 -20.32
N PRO A 178 -5.34 -26.61 -20.03
CA PRO A 178 -4.38 -26.64 -18.94
C PRO A 178 -3.30 -25.57 -19.12
N MET A 179 -2.91 -24.90 -18.04
CA MET A 179 -1.89 -23.84 -18.10
C MET A 179 -0.53 -24.39 -18.54
N ALA A 180 -0.22 -25.65 -18.22
CA ALA A 180 0.98 -26.34 -18.69
C ALA A 180 1.02 -26.45 -20.22
N ASP A 181 -0.07 -26.92 -20.83
CA ASP A 181 -0.20 -27.06 -22.29
C ASP A 181 -0.12 -25.69 -22.98
N PHE A 182 -0.75 -24.66 -22.40
CA PHE A 182 -0.63 -23.29 -22.89
C PHE A 182 0.82 -22.80 -22.91
N ARG A 183 1.60 -23.09 -21.85
CA ARG A 183 3.02 -22.75 -21.75
C ARG A 183 3.87 -23.50 -22.77
N GLU A 184 3.65 -24.80 -22.93
CA GLU A 184 4.34 -25.62 -23.91
C GLU A 184 4.11 -25.08 -25.33
N ARG A 185 2.86 -24.78 -25.67
CA ARG A 185 2.46 -24.30 -26.99
C ARG A 185 2.96 -22.87 -27.30
N ARG A 186 2.95 -21.97 -26.32
CA ARG A 186 3.32 -20.54 -26.53
C ARG A 186 4.81 -20.24 -26.26
N GLY A 187 5.50 -21.14 -25.56
CA GLY A 187 6.87 -20.95 -25.11
C GLY A 187 6.95 -20.17 -23.80
N GLU A 188 7.79 -20.66 -22.90
CA GLU A 188 7.90 -20.20 -21.51
C GLU A 188 8.16 -18.68 -21.38
N GLU A 189 9.15 -18.16 -22.12
CA GLU A 189 9.52 -16.75 -22.05
C GLU A 189 8.42 -15.82 -22.59
N ASN A 190 7.68 -16.28 -23.60
CA ASN A 190 6.57 -15.50 -24.17
C ASN A 190 5.42 -15.43 -23.17
N VAL A 191 5.06 -16.54 -22.54
CA VAL A 191 4.01 -16.56 -21.51
C VAL A 191 4.41 -15.73 -20.30
N LYS A 192 5.66 -15.81 -19.86
CA LYS A 192 6.16 -14.99 -18.76
C LYS A 192 6.03 -13.49 -19.05
N LYS A 193 6.52 -13.01 -20.20
CA LYS A 193 6.39 -11.60 -20.61
C LYS A 193 4.93 -11.18 -20.75
N TYR A 194 4.10 -12.07 -21.29
CA TYR A 194 2.68 -11.83 -21.42
C TYR A 194 2.02 -11.62 -20.05
N LEU A 195 2.20 -12.55 -19.12
CA LEU A 195 1.63 -12.46 -17.77
C LEU A 195 2.19 -11.27 -16.98
N GLN A 196 3.46 -10.91 -17.16
CA GLN A 196 4.04 -9.70 -16.55
C GLN A 196 3.24 -8.43 -16.92
N SER A 197 2.81 -8.32 -18.17
CA SER A 197 2.01 -7.17 -18.62
C SER A 197 0.53 -7.27 -18.27
N ARG A 198 0.00 -8.49 -18.06
CA ARG A 198 -1.40 -8.72 -17.65
C ARG A 198 -1.63 -8.61 -16.14
N PHE A 199 -0.60 -8.81 -15.33
CA PHE A 199 -0.68 -8.76 -13.86
C PHE A 199 -0.23 -7.43 -13.27
N SER A 200 0.13 -6.45 -14.08
CA SER A 200 0.63 -5.15 -13.62
C SER A 200 0.17 -4.01 -14.51
N MET A 201 0.09 -2.81 -13.93
CA MET A 201 -0.03 -1.56 -14.70
C MET A 201 1.29 -1.19 -15.39
N TYR A 202 2.43 -1.72 -14.93
CA TYR A 202 3.73 -1.45 -15.52
C TYR A 202 3.90 -2.19 -16.88
N PRO A 203 4.50 -1.56 -17.92
CA PRO A 203 5.07 -0.22 -17.96
C PRO A 203 4.13 0.86 -18.54
N PHE A 204 2.83 0.62 -18.64
CA PHE A 204 1.86 1.51 -19.27
C PHE A 204 1.74 2.84 -18.50
N SER A 205 2.48 3.86 -18.94
CA SER A 205 2.58 5.16 -18.25
C SER A 205 1.70 6.26 -18.85
N SER A 206 0.96 5.97 -19.92
CA SER A 206 0.09 6.92 -20.59
C SER A 206 -1.30 6.33 -20.79
N PHE A 207 -2.29 6.93 -20.14
CA PHE A 207 -3.71 6.65 -20.35
C PHE A 207 -4.39 7.94 -20.82
N LEU A 208 -5.37 7.82 -21.72
CA LEU A 208 -6.15 8.96 -22.23
C LEU A 208 -6.99 9.61 -21.14
N SER A 209 -7.41 8.83 -20.13
CA SER A 209 -8.21 9.31 -19.00
C SER A 209 -8.05 8.44 -17.77
N ASN A 210 -8.47 8.96 -16.62
CA ASN A 210 -8.56 8.20 -15.38
C ASN A 210 -9.48 6.99 -15.52
N ASN A 211 -10.54 7.06 -16.32
CA ASN A 211 -11.45 5.94 -16.55
C ASN A 211 -10.76 4.80 -17.30
N GLN A 212 -9.93 5.12 -18.30
CA GLN A 212 -9.17 4.10 -19.02
C GLN A 212 -8.14 3.42 -18.11
N ALA A 213 -7.44 4.20 -17.27
CA ALA A 213 -6.52 3.66 -16.28
C ALA A 213 -7.24 2.76 -15.27
N TRP A 214 -8.42 3.18 -14.79
CA TRP A 214 -9.25 2.39 -13.87
C TRP A 214 -9.75 1.09 -14.50
N ASN A 215 -10.18 1.11 -15.75
CA ASN A 215 -10.63 -0.09 -16.44
C ASN A 215 -9.48 -1.10 -16.59
N GLN A 216 -8.28 -0.64 -16.97
CA GLN A 216 -7.10 -1.48 -17.01
C GLN A 216 -6.76 -2.05 -15.63
N PHE A 217 -6.76 -1.20 -14.60
CA PHE A 217 -6.48 -1.60 -13.22
C PHE A 217 -7.46 -2.66 -12.71
N MET A 218 -8.77 -2.48 -12.93
CA MET A 218 -9.78 -3.49 -12.55
C MET A 218 -9.65 -4.78 -13.34
N SER A 219 -9.29 -4.72 -14.63
CA SER A 219 -9.09 -5.91 -15.46
C SER A 219 -8.00 -6.84 -14.93
N ILE A 220 -7.00 -6.28 -14.22
CA ILE A 220 -5.94 -7.06 -13.58
C ILE A 220 -6.55 -7.90 -12.45
N PHE A 221 -7.32 -7.30 -11.55
CA PHE A 221 -7.93 -8.00 -10.42
C PHE A 221 -8.94 -9.06 -10.87
N ILE A 222 -9.77 -8.75 -11.86
CA ILE A 222 -10.71 -9.74 -12.45
C ILE A 222 -9.97 -10.99 -12.93
N LEU A 223 -8.81 -10.82 -13.57
CA LEU A 223 -8.01 -11.95 -14.03
C LEU A 223 -7.36 -12.70 -12.84
N LEU A 224 -6.86 -11.95 -11.85
CA LEU A 224 -6.20 -12.51 -10.67
C LEU A 224 -7.17 -13.26 -9.75
N ASP A 225 -8.46 -12.91 -9.70
CA ASP A 225 -9.45 -13.64 -8.90
C ASP A 225 -9.46 -15.15 -9.27
N GLY A 226 -9.41 -15.46 -10.56
CA GLY A 226 -9.34 -16.85 -11.04
C GLY A 226 -8.07 -17.60 -10.63
N LEU A 227 -6.98 -16.86 -10.36
CA LEU A 227 -5.70 -17.42 -9.92
C LEU A 227 -5.64 -17.54 -8.40
N LEU A 228 -6.19 -16.57 -7.67
CA LEU A 228 -5.97 -16.44 -6.23
C LEU A 228 -7.05 -17.10 -5.37
N LEU A 229 -8.31 -17.17 -5.83
CA LEU A 229 -9.44 -17.55 -4.96
C LEU A 229 -9.52 -19.05 -4.61
N TYR A 230 -8.61 -19.88 -5.12
CA TYR A 230 -8.45 -21.26 -4.65
C TYR A 230 -7.81 -21.25 -3.27
N ALA A 231 -8.48 -21.80 -2.26
CA ALA A 231 -8.15 -21.56 -0.85
C ALA A 231 -6.67 -21.84 -0.45
N PRO A 232 -6.02 -22.94 -0.90
CA PRO A 232 -4.60 -23.16 -0.62
C PRO A 232 -3.68 -22.12 -1.28
N ILE A 233 -4.03 -21.62 -2.47
CA ILE A 233 -3.27 -20.57 -3.15
C ILE A 233 -3.48 -19.23 -2.45
N TRP A 234 -4.67 -18.93 -1.95
CA TRP A 234 -4.91 -17.75 -1.14
C TRP A 234 -4.04 -17.72 0.13
N ALA A 235 -3.94 -18.87 0.81
CA ALA A 235 -3.07 -19.02 1.97
C ALA A 235 -1.58 -18.82 1.62
N GLU A 236 -1.12 -19.46 0.54
CA GLU A 236 0.26 -19.31 0.04
C GLU A 236 0.56 -17.86 -0.35
N TYR A 237 -0.35 -17.22 -1.07
CA TYR A 237 -0.26 -15.83 -1.50
C TYR A 237 -0.16 -14.87 -0.31
N TYR A 238 -1.04 -15.01 0.68
CA TYR A 238 -1.01 -14.14 1.85
C TYR A 238 0.27 -14.35 2.69
N TYR A 239 0.71 -15.59 2.86
CA TYR A 239 1.96 -15.88 3.57
C TYR A 239 3.18 -15.27 2.85
N ASN A 240 3.23 -15.36 1.52
CA ASN A 240 4.28 -14.72 0.74
C ASN A 240 4.22 -13.19 0.82
N ALA A 241 3.03 -12.59 0.84
CA ALA A 241 2.89 -11.16 1.04
C ALA A 241 3.53 -10.69 2.35
N LEU A 242 3.29 -11.41 3.46
CA LEU A 242 3.95 -11.13 4.74
C LEU A 242 5.47 -11.29 4.63
N THR A 243 5.94 -12.30 3.90
CA THR A 243 7.36 -12.55 3.66
C THR A 243 8.03 -11.39 2.92
N GLU A 244 7.43 -10.92 1.83
CA GLU A 244 7.96 -9.79 1.04
C GLU A 244 7.95 -8.48 1.83
N MET A 245 6.89 -8.21 2.60
CA MET A 245 6.80 -7.05 3.50
C MET A 245 7.87 -7.08 4.59
N TYR A 246 8.04 -8.23 5.23
CA TYR A 246 9.03 -8.43 6.28
C TYR A 246 10.46 -8.25 5.75
N ALA A 247 10.74 -8.74 4.54
CA ALA A 247 12.02 -8.52 3.86
C ALA A 247 12.30 -7.04 3.56
N ASP A 248 11.26 -6.20 3.45
CA ASP A 248 11.38 -4.74 3.34
C ASP A 248 11.33 -4.04 4.72
N GLY A 249 11.50 -4.76 5.85
CA GLY A 249 11.54 -4.16 7.18
C GLY A 249 10.18 -3.66 7.69
N VAL A 250 9.08 -4.15 7.13
CA VAL A 250 7.72 -3.93 7.66
C VAL A 250 7.43 -4.96 8.74
N GLN A 251 6.86 -4.51 9.84
CA GLN A 251 6.64 -5.29 11.06
C GLN A 251 5.16 -5.51 11.38
N TYR A 252 4.24 -4.80 10.71
CA TYR A 252 2.80 -4.87 10.96
C TYR A 252 1.97 -4.57 9.69
N LEU A 253 0.78 -5.16 9.58
CA LEU A 253 -0.13 -4.96 8.44
C LEU A 253 -1.57 -4.70 8.88
N GLU A 254 -2.19 -3.63 8.37
CA GLU A 254 -3.64 -3.47 8.31
C GLU A 254 -4.13 -3.63 6.88
N LEU A 255 -4.78 -4.76 6.63
CA LEU A 255 -5.20 -5.19 5.30
C LEU A 255 -6.69 -4.90 5.08
N ARG A 256 -7.00 -4.13 4.04
CA ARG A 256 -8.38 -3.99 3.56
C ARG A 256 -8.72 -5.20 2.70
N SER A 257 -9.82 -5.86 3.02
CA SER A 257 -10.26 -7.03 2.27
C SER A 257 -11.76 -7.01 2.00
N LEU A 258 -12.13 -7.45 0.80
CA LEU A 258 -13.51 -7.78 0.46
C LEU A 258 -13.98 -9.04 1.19
N LEU A 259 -13.04 -9.84 1.71
CA LEU A 259 -13.21 -11.20 2.19
C LEU A 259 -13.92 -12.06 1.13
N PRO A 260 -13.28 -12.29 -0.02
CA PRO A 260 -13.91 -12.97 -1.14
C PRO A 260 -14.29 -14.42 -0.78
N ASP A 261 -15.29 -14.93 -1.50
CA ASP A 261 -15.71 -16.32 -1.41
C ASP A 261 -14.65 -17.21 -2.08
N LEU A 262 -13.81 -17.82 -1.25
CA LEU A 262 -12.82 -18.79 -1.69
C LEU A 262 -13.50 -20.11 -2.08
N TYR A 263 -12.75 -21.01 -2.71
CA TYR A 263 -13.28 -22.31 -3.09
C TYR A 263 -12.25 -23.45 -2.97
N CYS A 264 -12.76 -24.68 -2.82
CA CYS A 264 -11.99 -25.93 -2.85
C CYS A 264 -11.74 -26.41 -4.29
N LEU A 265 -10.82 -27.34 -4.50
CA LEU A 265 -10.44 -27.78 -5.87
C LEU A 265 -11.61 -28.41 -6.67
N ASP A 266 -12.60 -28.95 -5.97
CA ASP A 266 -13.84 -29.49 -6.56
C ASP A 266 -14.88 -28.41 -6.92
N GLY A 267 -14.58 -27.14 -6.63
CA GLY A 267 -15.46 -26.00 -6.86
C GLY A 267 -16.37 -25.65 -5.68
N THR A 268 -16.32 -26.39 -4.58
CA THR A 268 -17.15 -26.10 -3.40
C THR A 268 -16.80 -24.72 -2.83
N PRO A 269 -17.76 -23.78 -2.72
CA PRO A 269 -17.51 -22.47 -2.15
C PRO A 269 -17.29 -22.57 -0.63
N LEU A 270 -16.38 -21.76 -0.12
CA LEU A 270 -16.11 -21.59 1.30
C LEU A 270 -16.88 -20.39 1.85
N LYS A 271 -17.10 -20.38 3.16
CA LYS A 271 -17.72 -19.25 3.84
C LYS A 271 -16.69 -18.15 4.04
N MET A 272 -17.16 -16.91 4.12
CA MET A 272 -16.33 -15.75 4.51
C MET A 272 -15.53 -15.98 5.81
N THR A 273 -16.08 -16.73 6.77
CA THR A 273 -15.37 -17.09 8.01
C THR A 273 -14.15 -17.98 7.78
N ASP A 274 -14.17 -18.81 6.73
CA ASP A 274 -13.04 -19.66 6.36
C ASP A 274 -11.91 -18.80 5.76
N THR A 275 -12.25 -17.79 4.94
CA THR A 275 -11.28 -16.79 4.46
C THR A 275 -10.61 -16.05 5.61
N VAL A 276 -11.38 -15.63 6.63
CA VAL A 276 -10.84 -15.00 7.84
C VAL A 276 -9.96 -15.97 8.64
N ALA A 277 -10.36 -17.24 8.73
CA ALA A 277 -9.59 -18.27 9.41
C ALA A 277 -8.22 -18.50 8.74
N ILE A 278 -8.17 -18.52 7.40
CA ILE A 278 -6.92 -18.60 6.63
C ILE A 278 -6.01 -17.42 6.94
N TYR A 279 -6.51 -16.18 6.88
CA TYR A 279 -5.69 -15.02 7.23
C TYR A 279 -5.08 -15.17 8.61
N LYS A 280 -5.90 -15.56 9.59
CA LYS A 280 -5.42 -15.71 10.96
C LYS A 280 -4.40 -16.83 11.10
N SER A 281 -4.67 -18.02 10.56
CA SER A 281 -3.75 -19.16 10.67
C SER A 281 -2.41 -18.84 10.03
N GLU A 282 -2.42 -18.15 8.89
CA GLU A 282 -1.22 -17.75 8.19
C GLU A 282 -0.46 -16.63 8.91
N THR A 283 -1.14 -15.65 9.51
CA THR A 283 -0.49 -14.64 10.38
C THR A 283 0.17 -15.30 11.58
N GLU A 284 -0.53 -16.21 12.28
CA GLU A 284 0.02 -16.91 13.44
C GLU A 284 1.22 -17.79 13.06
N ARG A 285 1.11 -18.52 11.96
CA ARG A 285 2.22 -19.31 11.40
C ARG A 285 3.41 -18.43 11.07
N PHE A 286 3.18 -17.26 10.46
CA PHE A 286 4.23 -16.32 10.12
C PHE A 286 4.92 -15.73 11.35
N MET A 287 4.15 -15.31 12.36
CA MET A 287 4.68 -14.79 13.63
C MET A 287 5.47 -15.84 14.42
N ALA A 288 5.05 -17.11 14.40
CA ALA A 288 5.79 -18.20 15.02
C ALA A 288 7.19 -18.38 14.39
N ASN A 289 7.31 -18.12 13.09
CA ASN A 289 8.57 -18.19 12.35
C ASN A 289 9.37 -16.88 12.38
N ASN A 290 8.75 -15.75 12.74
CA ASN A 290 9.34 -14.40 12.76
C ASN A 290 8.89 -13.66 14.04
N PRO A 291 9.55 -13.91 15.20
CA PRO A 291 9.08 -13.44 16.51
C PRO A 291 9.04 -11.91 16.70
N ASP A 292 9.73 -11.16 15.85
CA ASP A 292 9.77 -9.69 15.84
C ASP A 292 8.71 -9.07 14.91
N PHE A 293 7.96 -9.89 14.16
CA PHE A 293 6.79 -9.45 13.43
C PHE A 293 5.61 -9.25 14.40
N ILE A 294 5.04 -8.05 14.42
CA ILE A 294 3.99 -7.63 15.37
C ILE A 294 2.66 -8.33 15.07
N GLY A 295 2.37 -8.54 13.78
CA GLY A 295 1.17 -9.24 13.32
C GLY A 295 0.40 -8.51 12.23
N ALA A 296 -0.85 -8.91 12.01
CA ALA A 296 -1.72 -8.32 11.00
C ALA A 296 -3.18 -8.20 11.49
N ARG A 297 -3.91 -7.24 10.94
CA ARG A 297 -5.34 -7.04 11.16
C ARG A 297 -6.09 -6.82 9.86
N LEU A 298 -7.36 -7.20 9.88
CA LEU A 298 -8.27 -7.04 8.74
C LEU A 298 -9.20 -5.85 8.94
N ILE A 299 -9.40 -5.10 7.87
CA ILE A 299 -10.43 -4.08 7.72
C ILE A 299 -11.40 -4.60 6.66
N TYR A 300 -12.63 -4.94 7.07
CA TYR A 300 -13.66 -5.33 6.11
C TYR A 300 -14.04 -4.12 5.25
N ALA A 301 -13.79 -4.22 3.95
CA ALA A 301 -13.83 -3.09 3.03
C ALA A 301 -14.58 -3.43 1.73
N PRO A 302 -15.89 -3.75 1.78
CA PRO A 302 -16.67 -4.11 0.61
C PRO A 302 -16.81 -2.96 -0.41
N LEU A 303 -17.22 -3.29 -1.62
CA LEU A 303 -17.33 -2.34 -2.73
C LEU A 303 -18.33 -1.22 -2.45
N ARG A 304 -17.95 0.01 -2.83
CA ARG A 304 -18.81 1.19 -2.84
C ARG A 304 -19.70 1.22 -4.10
N GLY A 305 -20.65 2.16 -4.13
CA GLY A 305 -21.52 2.36 -5.30
C GLY A 305 -22.68 1.38 -5.37
N VAL A 306 -23.08 0.83 -4.23
CA VAL A 306 -24.23 -0.07 -4.07
C VAL A 306 -25.41 0.68 -3.46
N GLU A 307 -26.60 0.09 -3.53
CA GLU A 307 -27.80 0.63 -2.90
C GLU A 307 -27.65 0.71 -1.37
N PRO A 308 -28.30 1.68 -0.68
CA PRO A 308 -28.21 1.82 0.77
C PRO A 308 -28.50 0.52 1.55
N LYS A 309 -29.48 -0.27 1.08
CA LYS A 309 -29.82 -1.56 1.69
C LYS A 309 -28.64 -2.55 1.71
N VAL A 310 -27.81 -2.55 0.66
CA VAL A 310 -26.61 -3.39 0.59
C VAL A 310 -25.55 -2.91 1.59
N VAL A 311 -25.48 -1.60 1.84
CA VAL A 311 -24.60 -1.05 2.89
C VAL A 311 -25.04 -1.55 4.27
N ASP A 312 -26.35 -1.61 4.55
CA ASP A 312 -26.86 -2.18 5.80
C ASP A 312 -26.42 -3.64 5.96
N GLU A 313 -26.52 -4.45 4.89
CA GLU A 313 -26.03 -5.84 4.89
C GLU A 313 -24.53 -5.93 5.16
N TYR A 314 -23.72 -5.03 4.58
CA TYR A 314 -22.28 -4.96 4.87
C TYR A 314 -22.00 -4.62 6.34
N VAL A 315 -22.74 -3.68 6.92
CA VAL A 315 -22.59 -3.33 8.34
C VAL A 315 -22.95 -4.52 9.23
N GLN A 316 -24.05 -5.22 8.95
CA GLN A 316 -24.44 -6.41 9.69
C GLN A 316 -23.39 -7.53 9.58
N LYS A 317 -22.85 -7.78 8.38
CA LYS A 317 -21.74 -8.72 8.18
C LYS A 317 -20.51 -8.32 8.99
N CYS A 318 -20.14 -7.03 9.00
CA CYS A 318 -19.02 -6.53 9.79
C CYS A 318 -19.21 -6.76 11.30
N ILE A 319 -20.41 -6.48 11.82
CA ILE A 319 -20.76 -6.74 13.23
C ILE A 319 -20.66 -8.23 13.54
N ALA A 320 -21.22 -9.10 12.68
CA ALA A 320 -21.17 -10.54 12.86
C ALA A 320 -19.73 -11.08 12.84
N LEU A 321 -18.89 -10.62 11.91
CA LEU A 321 -17.47 -10.98 11.85
C LEU A 321 -16.73 -10.55 13.12
N LYS A 322 -16.95 -9.31 13.57
CA LYS A 322 -16.35 -8.83 14.82
C LYS A 322 -16.81 -9.66 16.02
N ALA A 323 -18.05 -10.13 16.04
CA ALA A 323 -18.61 -11.02 17.06
C ALA A 323 -18.02 -12.44 16.98
N SER A 324 -17.84 -13.01 15.79
CA SER A 324 -17.29 -14.34 15.60
C SER A 324 -15.79 -14.43 15.90
N ILE A 325 -15.07 -13.30 15.83
CA ILE A 325 -13.64 -13.19 16.14
C ILE A 325 -13.39 -13.04 17.67
N TRP A 326 -14.42 -13.14 18.53
CA TRP A 326 -14.30 -12.99 20.01
C TRP A 326 -13.37 -13.97 20.73
N TRP A 327 -12.83 -14.97 20.05
CA TRP A 327 -11.81 -15.86 20.61
C TRP A 327 -10.40 -15.24 20.62
N ALA A 328 -10.17 -14.11 19.94
CA ALA A 328 -8.92 -13.34 20.01
C ALA A 328 -8.76 -12.50 21.32
N LYS A 329 -9.71 -12.60 22.27
CA LYS A 329 -9.71 -11.82 23.52
C LYS A 329 -8.97 -12.44 24.71
N ARG A 330 -8.21 -13.54 24.54
CA ARG A 330 -7.37 -14.08 25.63
C ARG A 330 -5.99 -14.52 25.15
N SER A 331 -5.08 -13.55 25.06
CA SER A 331 -3.64 -13.75 25.28
C SER A 331 -2.96 -12.46 25.75
N SER A 332 -3.68 -11.59 26.47
CA SER A 332 -3.07 -10.69 27.45
C SER A 332 -2.82 -11.49 28.73
N GLY A 333 -1.83 -12.36 28.67
CA GLY A 333 -1.40 -13.23 29.75
C GLY A 333 0.10 -13.44 29.65
N VAL A 334 0.85 -12.34 29.68
CA VAL A 334 2.28 -12.37 30.04
C VAL A 334 2.33 -12.00 31.52
N HIS A 335 2.53 -13.02 32.36
CA HIS A 335 3.05 -12.88 33.71
C HIS A 335 4.57 -12.74 33.65
#